data_AF-A0A9P5Z187-F1
#
_entry.id   AF-A0A9P5Z187-F1
#
_cell.length_a   1.000
_cell.length_b   1.000
_cell.length_c   1.000
_cell.angle_alpha   90.00
_cell.angle_beta   90.00
_cell.angle_gamma   90.00
#
_symmetry.space_group_name_H-M   'P 1'
#
loop_
_entity.id
_entity.type
_entity.pdbx_description
1 polymer ?
#
loop_
_entity_poly.entity_id
_entity_poly.type
_entity_poly.pdbx_seq_one_letter_code
_entity_poly.pdbx_strand_id
1 'polypeptide(L)'
;MSATQAYPNLPPAKPNHNHTHKPDTPVAQFFWRWRMWFESTFVLSMLEPWEKILLLTIFVFFAMLVSVAVLKYLPHHLVFLRRRAMYYLWGPGDLTSAAAGVGGLTGSGMRVEL
;
A
#
# COMPACT_ATOMS: atom_id res chain seq x y z
N MET A 1 -2.95 -3.62 -48.81
CA MET A 1 -3.94 -4.08 -49.82
C MET A 1 -5.31 -3.58 -49.36
N SER A 2 -5.74 -2.42 -49.86
CA SER A 2 -6.93 -1.71 -49.39
C SER A 2 -8.08 -1.97 -50.38
N ALA A 3 -9.23 -2.42 -49.88
CA ALA A 3 -10.37 -2.78 -50.71
C ALA A 3 -10.92 -1.56 -51.46
N THR A 4 -11.00 -1.68 -52.79
CA THR A 4 -11.67 -0.75 -53.70
C THR A 4 -13.15 -0.60 -53.29
N GLN A 5 -13.54 0.59 -52.85
CA GLN A 5 -14.92 0.92 -52.49
C GLN A 5 -15.75 1.05 -53.78
N ALA A 6 -16.66 0.10 -54.02
CA ALA A 6 -17.49 0.05 -55.23
C ALA A 6 -18.79 0.88 -55.16
N TYR A 7 -19.06 1.59 -54.05
CA TYR A 7 -20.29 2.37 -53.87
C TYR A 7 -20.01 3.67 -53.09
N PRO A 8 -20.41 4.85 -53.60
CA PRO A 8 -20.02 6.15 -53.04
C PRO A 8 -20.79 6.57 -51.77
N ASN A 9 -21.83 5.83 -51.36
CA ASN A 9 -22.72 6.22 -50.27
C ASN A 9 -23.15 5.01 -49.42
N LEU A 10 -22.19 4.22 -48.96
CA LEU A 10 -22.42 3.23 -47.91
C LEU A 10 -21.74 3.72 -46.63
N PRO A 11 -22.39 3.55 -45.46
CA PRO A 11 -21.68 3.70 -44.21
C PRO A 11 -20.47 2.75 -44.20
N PRO A 12 -19.33 3.18 -43.63
CA PRO A 12 -18.11 2.39 -43.64
C PRO A 12 -18.38 0.98 -43.09
N ALA A 13 -17.86 -0.05 -43.76
CA ALA A 13 -18.12 -1.45 -43.43
C ALA A 13 -17.72 -1.87 -42.00
N LYS A 14 -16.86 -1.08 -41.34
CA LYS A 14 -16.46 -1.28 -39.94
C LYS A 14 -16.84 -0.08 -39.07
N PRO A 15 -17.50 -0.29 -37.91
CA PRO A 15 -17.75 0.77 -36.93
C PRO A 15 -16.43 1.34 -36.39
N ASN A 16 -16.36 2.63 -36.12
CA ASN A 16 -15.18 3.26 -35.51
C ASN A 16 -15.08 2.83 -34.03
N HIS A 17 -14.27 1.81 -33.75
CA HIS A 17 -14.05 1.24 -32.41
C HIS A 17 -13.03 2.03 -31.56
N ASN A 18 -12.78 3.29 -31.91
CA ASN A 18 -11.81 4.16 -31.22
C ASN A 18 -12.18 4.40 -29.74
N HIS A 19 -13.48 4.33 -29.42
CA HIS A 19 -14.02 4.50 -28.06
C HIS A 19 -13.80 3.29 -27.14
N THR A 20 -13.41 2.14 -27.69
CA THR A 20 -13.28 0.87 -26.94
C THR A 20 -11.82 0.45 -26.76
N HIS A 21 -10.87 1.24 -27.25
CA HIS A 21 -9.47 0.88 -27.15
C HIS A 21 -8.97 0.95 -25.71
N LYS A 22 -8.23 -0.07 -25.28
CA LYS A 22 -7.52 -0.05 -24.00
C LYS A 22 -6.41 1.01 -24.11
N PRO A 23 -6.10 1.75 -23.04
CA PRO A 23 -5.02 2.71 -23.09
C PRO A 23 -3.68 1.98 -23.28
N ASP A 24 -2.85 2.47 -24.21
CA ASP A 24 -1.61 1.78 -24.60
C ASP A 24 -0.48 1.94 -23.56
N THR A 25 -0.57 2.93 -22.66
CA THR A 25 0.47 3.16 -21.66
C THR A 25 0.32 2.25 -20.44
N PRO A 26 1.42 1.69 -19.89
CA PRO A 26 1.35 0.75 -18.77
C PRO A 26 0.76 1.38 -17.50
N VAL A 27 1.04 2.67 -17.27
CA VAL A 27 0.48 3.43 -16.15
C VAL A 27 -1.04 3.59 -16.30
N ALA A 28 -1.52 3.92 -17.49
CA ALA A 28 -2.95 4.05 -17.73
C ALA A 28 -3.67 2.70 -17.64
N GLN A 29 -3.04 1.59 -18.04
CA GLN A 29 -3.60 0.26 -17.82
C GLN A 29 -3.74 -0.10 -16.34
N PHE A 30 -2.77 0.31 -15.51
CA PHE A 30 -2.84 0.10 -14.07
C PHE A 30 -4.01 0.88 -13.44
N PHE A 31 -4.12 2.19 -13.73
CA PHE A 31 -5.25 3.00 -13.25
C PHE A 31 -6.59 2.51 -13.80
N TRP A 32 -6.63 2.04 -15.05
CA TRP A 32 -7.83 1.47 -15.65
C TRP A 32 -8.27 0.19 -14.92
N ARG A 33 -7.33 -0.72 -14.62
CA ARG A 33 -7.61 -1.94 -13.82
C ARG A 33 -8.08 -1.60 -12.41
N TRP A 34 -7.40 -0.67 -11.75
CA TRP A 34 -7.74 -0.26 -10.39
C TRP A 34 -9.12 0.37 -10.33
N ARG A 35 -9.46 1.24 -11.30
CA ARG A 35 -10.80 1.82 -11.44
C ARG A 35 -11.87 0.75 -11.70
N MET A 36 -11.62 -0.19 -12.61
CA MET A 36 -12.54 -1.31 -12.91
C MET A 36 -12.80 -2.18 -11.67
N TRP A 37 -11.76 -2.49 -10.90
CA TRP A 37 -11.89 -3.22 -9.64
C TRP A 37 -12.73 -2.46 -8.63
N PHE A 38 -12.45 -1.16 -8.46
CA PHE A 38 -13.17 -0.31 -7.51
C PHE A 38 -14.66 -0.14 -7.89
N GLU A 39 -14.96 0.00 -9.19
CA GLU A 39 -16.34 0.06 -9.69
C GLU A 39 -17.10 -1.26 -9.44
N SER A 40 -16.40 -2.40 -9.53
CA SER A 40 -16.98 -3.73 -9.36
C SER A 40 -17.23 -4.10 -7.90
N THR A 41 -16.32 -3.80 -6.98
CA THR A 41 -16.45 -4.19 -5.56
C THR A 41 -17.50 -3.38 -4.80
N PHE A 42 -17.72 -2.13 -5.19
CA PHE A 42 -18.67 -1.23 -4.52
C PHE A 42 -20.01 -1.08 -5.27
N VAL A 43 -20.24 -1.82 -6.37
CA VAL A 43 -21.45 -1.74 -7.22
C VAL A 43 -21.76 -0.27 -7.59
N LEU A 44 -20.72 0.51 -7.88
CA LEU A 44 -20.82 1.94 -8.14
C LEU A 44 -21.48 2.26 -9.49
N SER A 45 -21.82 1.23 -10.27
CA SER A 45 -22.55 1.35 -11.53
C SER A 45 -24.02 1.72 -11.35
N MET A 46 -24.60 1.48 -10.17
CA MET A 46 -26.01 1.74 -9.87
C MET A 46 -26.23 3.00 -9.03
N LEU A 47 -25.16 3.54 -8.46
CA LEU A 47 -25.21 4.76 -7.63
C LEU A 47 -25.23 6.01 -8.51
N GLU A 48 -25.96 7.04 -8.09
CA GLU A 48 -25.92 8.31 -8.80
C GLU A 48 -24.51 8.95 -8.68
N PRO A 49 -24.07 9.74 -9.69
CA PRO A 49 -22.74 10.34 -9.68
C PRO A 49 -22.45 11.17 -8.42
N TRP A 50 -23.48 11.78 -7.82
CA TRP A 50 -23.34 12.57 -6.60
C TRP A 50 -23.18 11.70 -5.35
N GLU A 51 -23.89 10.57 -5.25
CA GLU A 51 -23.79 9.62 -4.13
C GLU A 51 -22.39 9.01 -4.07
N LYS A 52 -21.82 8.70 -5.24
CA LYS A 52 -20.44 8.21 -5.37
C LYS A 52 -19.43 9.22 -4.79
N ILE A 53 -19.64 10.52 -5.03
CA ILE A 53 -18.77 11.57 -4.50
C ILE A 53 -18.89 11.62 -2.97
N LEU A 54 -20.10 11.55 -2.41
CA LEU A 54 -20.28 11.51 -0.95
C LEU A 54 -19.67 10.29 -0.28
N LEU A 55 -19.84 9.10 -0.85
CA LEU A 55 -19.23 7.89 -0.27
C LEU A 55 -17.70 7.96 -0.30
N LEU A 56 -17.13 8.45 -1.40
CA LEU A 56 -15.68 8.63 -1.52
C LEU A 56 -15.14 9.63 -0.50
N THR A 57 -15.83 10.75 -0.26
CA THR A 57 -15.38 11.75 0.72
C THR A 57 -15.44 11.19 2.14
N ILE A 58 -16.51 10.49 2.52
CA ILE A 58 -16.64 9.84 3.83
C ILE A 58 -15.57 8.76 4.00
N PHE A 59 -15.36 7.92 2.99
CA PHE A 59 -14.35 6.87 3.04
C PHE A 59 -12.94 7.44 3.18
N VAL A 60 -12.59 8.47 2.40
CA VAL A 60 -11.29 9.15 2.50
C VAL A 60 -11.13 9.82 3.88
N PHE A 61 -12.18 10.44 4.41
CA PHE A 61 -12.16 11.03 5.74
C PHE A 61 -11.89 9.99 6.82
N PHE A 62 -12.60 8.86 6.79
CA PHE A 62 -12.37 7.74 7.70
C PHE A 62 -10.97 7.14 7.52
N ALA A 63 -10.53 6.92 6.29
CA ALA A 63 -9.21 6.40 5.98
C ALA A 63 -8.10 7.34 6.48
N MET A 64 -8.29 8.66 6.37
CA MET A 64 -7.37 9.66 6.91
C MET A 64 -7.32 9.60 8.43
N LEU A 65 -8.48 9.53 9.09
CA LEU A 65 -8.57 9.43 10.55
C LEU A 65 -7.89 8.15 11.06
N VAL A 66 -8.16 7.02 10.42
CA VAL A 66 -7.49 5.74 10.71
C VAL A 66 -5.99 5.84 10.43
N SER A 67 -5.58 6.45 9.32
CA SER A 67 -4.15 6.59 8.98
C SER A 67 -3.41 7.43 10.03
N VAL A 68 -3.99 8.55 10.47
CA VAL A 68 -3.42 9.38 11.55
C VAL A 68 -3.36 8.59 12.86
N ALA A 69 -4.43 7.86 13.20
CA ALA A 69 -4.45 7.01 14.39
C ALA A 69 -3.36 5.94 14.33
N VAL A 70 -3.23 5.22 13.21
CA VAL A 70 -2.20 4.20 13.00
C VAL A 70 -0.81 4.83 13.09
N LEU A 71 -0.52 5.90 12.34
CA LEU A 71 0.81 6.52 12.35
C LEU A 71 1.22 7.03 13.74
N LYS A 72 0.26 7.51 14.54
CA LYS A 72 0.53 8.01 15.90
C LYS A 72 0.57 6.90 16.94
N TYR A 73 -0.27 5.88 16.82
CA TYR A 73 -0.45 4.83 17.84
C TYR A 73 0.45 3.60 17.60
N LEU A 74 0.66 3.22 16.34
CA LEU A 74 1.48 2.08 15.95
C LEU A 74 2.93 2.15 16.46
N PRO A 75 3.68 3.28 16.39
CA PRO A 75 5.04 3.32 16.92
C PRO A 75 5.07 3.10 18.44
N HIS A 76 4.08 3.60 19.18
CA HIS A 76 3.98 3.39 20.62
C HIS A 76 3.78 1.90 20.95
N HIS A 77 2.90 1.23 20.22
CA HIS A 77 2.66 -0.21 20.38
C HIS A 77 3.84 -1.07 19.90
N LEU A 78 4.51 -0.70 18.81
CA LEU A 78 5.68 -1.42 18.29
C LEU A 78 6.82 -1.46 19.30
N VAL A 79 7.07 -0.39 20.07
CA VAL A 79 8.12 -0.38 21.10
C VAL A 79 7.80 -1.37 22.23
N PHE A 80 6.54 -1.46 22.63
CA PHE A 80 6.09 -2.41 23.64
C PHE A 80 6.16 -3.86 23.16
N LEU A 81 5.65 -4.14 21.95
CA LEU A 81 5.73 -5.47 21.34
C LEU A 81 7.18 -5.88 21.10
N ARG A 82 8.05 -4.95 20.69
CA ARG A 82 9.48 -5.22 20.50
C ARG A 82 10.15 -5.68 21.79
N ARG A 83 9.91 -5.02 22.93
CA ARG A 83 10.50 -5.43 24.22
C ARG A 83 10.09 -6.86 24.60
N ARG A 84 8.82 -7.22 24.38
CA ARG A 84 8.34 -8.59 24.62
C ARG A 84 8.91 -9.58 23.61
N ALA A 85 8.94 -9.23 22.32
CA ALA A 85 9.51 -10.08 21.28
C ALA A 85 11.02 -10.35 21.51
N MET A 86 11.78 -9.35 21.96
CA MET A 86 13.19 -9.51 22.31
C MET A 86 13.40 -10.51 23.45
N TYR A 87 12.52 -10.52 24.45
CA TYR A 87 12.58 -11.49 25.56
C TYR A 87 12.40 -12.94 25.06
N TYR A 88 11.49 -13.15 24.10
CA TYR A 88 11.27 -14.49 23.53
C TYR A 88 12.32 -14.89 22.50
N LEU A 89 12.92 -13.94 21.78
CA LEU A 89 13.90 -14.23 20.73
C LEU A 89 15.32 -14.47 21.28
N TRP A 90 15.73 -13.74 22.32
CA TRP A 90 17.07 -13.88 22.91
C TRP A 90 17.13 -14.79 24.15
N GLY A 91 15.99 -15.06 24.78
CA GLY A 91 15.93 -15.83 26.02
C GLY A 91 16.60 -15.11 27.21
N PRO A 92 16.31 -15.51 28.45
CA PRO A 92 16.80 -14.82 29.65
C PRO A 92 18.33 -14.83 29.86
N GLY A 93 19.07 -15.63 29.07
CA GLY A 93 20.50 -15.88 29.30
C GLY A 93 21.47 -14.99 28.52
N ASP A 94 21.03 -14.35 27.42
CA ASP A 94 21.97 -13.73 26.47
C ASP A 94 22.00 -12.19 26.52
N LEU A 95 21.04 -11.55 27.20
CA LEU A 95 21.07 -10.10 27.41
C LEU A 95 22.08 -9.69 28.49
N THR A 96 22.30 -10.53 29.51
CA THR A 96 23.27 -10.27 30.58
C THR A 96 24.70 -10.50 30.10
N SER A 97 24.96 -11.50 29.24
CA SER A 97 26.27 -11.72 28.61
C SER A 97 26.62 -10.64 27.57
N ALA A 98 25.67 -10.20 26.74
CA ALA A 98 25.89 -9.13 25.77
C ALA A 98 26.10 -7.76 26.43
N ALA A 99 25.37 -7.44 27.51
CA ALA A 99 25.59 -6.22 28.29
C ALA A 99 26.87 -6.30 29.14
N ALA A 100 27.21 -7.47 29.69
CA ALA A 100 28.47 -7.70 30.40
C ALA A 100 29.70 -7.63 29.49
N GLY A 101 29.58 -8.02 28.21
CA GLY A 101 30.66 -7.89 27.22
C GLY A 101 31.01 -6.43 26.89
N VAL A 102 30.02 -5.52 26.96
CA VAL A 102 30.25 -4.08 26.77
C VAL A 102 30.77 -3.41 28.06
N GLY A 103 30.37 -3.89 29.24
CA GLY A 103 30.86 -3.38 30.54
C GLY A 103 32.21 -3.92 31.01
N GLY A 104 32.65 -5.10 30.53
CA GLY A 104 33.91 -5.72 30.93
C GLY A 104 35.17 -5.06 30.36
N LEU A 105 35.02 -4.23 29.32
CA LEU A 105 36.13 -3.54 28.66
C LEU A 105 36.61 -2.29 29.42
N THR A 106 35.86 -1.83 30.42
CA THR A 106 36.20 -0.61 31.21
C THR A 106 36.81 -0.92 32.59
N GLY A 107 36.90 -2.19 33.00
CA GLY A 107 37.24 -2.59 34.38
C GLY A 107 38.54 -3.38 34.60
N SER A 108 39.34 -3.62 33.56
CA SER A 108 40.58 -4.41 33.68
C SER A 108 41.81 -3.52 33.86
N GLY A 109 41.94 -2.86 35.01
CA GLY A 109 43.08 -1.96 35.27
C GLY A 109 43.42 -1.68 36.73
N MET A 110 42.70 -2.23 37.71
CA MET A 110 42.96 -1.94 39.13
C MET A 110 43.05 -3.22 39.96
N ARG A 111 44.13 -3.97 39.74
CA ARG A 111 44.62 -4.98 40.69
C ARG A 111 45.90 -4.41 41.31
N VAL A 112 45.75 -3.72 42.43
CA VAL A 112 46.88 -3.36 43.31
C VAL A 112 47.02 -4.51 44.30
N GLU A 113 48.07 -5.30 44.11
CA GLU A 113 48.54 -6.28 45.08
C GLU A 113 49.16 -5.55 46.27
N LEU A 114 48.62 -5.77 47.47
CA LEU A 114 49.33 -5.68 48.76
C LEU A 114 48.69 -6.67 49.75
#